data_AF-A0AA39A547-F1
#
_entry.id   AF-A0AA39A547-F1
#
_cell.length_a   1.000
_cell.length_b   1.000
_cell.length_c   1.000
_cell.angle_alpha   90.00
_cell.angle_beta   90.00
_cell.angle_gamma   90.00
#
_symmetry.space_group_name_H-M   'P 1'
#
loop_
_entity.id
_entity.type
_entity.pdbx_description
1 polymer ?
#
loop_
_entity_poly.entity_id
_entity_poly.type
_entity_poly.pdbx_seq_one_letter_code
_entity_poly.pdbx_strand_id
1 'polypeptide(L)'
;MKLIFLGSSFSIVWYIRHHKIVRRSYDKDQDTFRHIFLVLPCLLLALVMNEKFTFQEVLWAFSLYLEAVAILPQLVLLQRTRNIDNLTGQYVFLLGAYRALYILNWIYRYFTEPHYVHWITWISGLVQTLLYADFFYYYFHSWKNNEKLHLPA
;
A
#
# COMPACT_ATOMS: atom_id res chain seq x y z
N MET A 1 -11.09 -1.00 -16.26
CA MET A 1 -10.00 -1.10 -15.27
C MET A 1 -10.35 -1.94 -14.04
N LYS A 2 -11.47 -1.70 -13.34
CA LYS A 2 -11.82 -2.42 -12.09
C LYS A 2 -11.74 -3.95 -12.20
N LEU A 3 -12.26 -4.55 -13.27
CA LEU A 3 -12.21 -6.00 -13.50
C LEU A 3 -10.78 -6.54 -13.66
N ILE A 4 -9.88 -5.77 -14.29
CA ILE A 4 -8.49 -6.15 -14.47
C ILE A 4 -7.77 -6.15 -13.12
N PHE A 5 -7.97 -5.12 -12.30
CA PHE A 5 -7.39 -5.03 -10.95
C PHE A 5 -7.87 -6.16 -10.03
N LEU A 6 -9.17 -6.46 -10.06
CA LEU A 6 -9.72 -7.56 -9.27
C LEU A 6 -9.17 -8.89 -9.79
N GLY A 7 -9.24 -9.12 -11.10
CA GLY A 7 -8.75 -10.35 -11.73
C GLY A 7 -7.26 -10.60 -11.44
N SER A 8 -6.41 -9.58 -11.57
CA SER A 8 -4.98 -9.71 -11.28
C SER A 8 -4.71 -9.94 -9.79
N SER A 9 -5.39 -9.23 -8.89
CA SER A 9 -5.24 -9.40 -7.43
C SER A 9 -5.67 -10.81 -6.98
N PHE A 10 -6.82 -11.29 -7.46
CA PHE A 10 -7.27 -12.65 -7.19
C PHE A 10 -6.30 -13.69 -7.74
N SER A 11 -5.77 -13.46 -8.95
CA SER A 11 -4.79 -14.35 -9.57
C SER A 11 -3.52 -14.43 -8.73
N ILE A 12 -2.97 -13.29 -8.27
CA ILE A 12 -1.77 -13.26 -7.41
C ILE A 12 -1.99 -14.08 -6.14
N VAL A 13 -3.11 -13.84 -5.44
CA VAL A 13 -3.44 -14.58 -4.21
C VAL A 13 -3.58 -16.09 -4.49
N TRP A 14 -4.22 -16.45 -5.60
CA TRP A 14 -4.36 -17.84 -6.01
C TRP A 14 -3.01 -18.49 -6.33
N TYR A 15 -2.12 -17.79 -7.02
CA TYR A 15 -0.76 -18.27 -7.30
C TYR A 15 0.03 -18.52 -6.01
N ILE A 16 -0.01 -17.58 -5.06
CA ILE A 16 0.72 -17.72 -3.79
C ILE A 16 0.16 -18.89 -2.96
N ARG A 17 -1.16 -19.08 -2.93
CA ARG A 17 -1.79 -20.09 -2.05
C ARG A 17 -1.93 -21.49 -2.66
N HIS A 18 -2.19 -21.60 -3.96
CA HIS A 18 -2.59 -22.85 -4.58
C HIS A 18 -1.59 -23.39 -5.61
N HIS A 19 -0.81 -22.53 -6.27
CA HIS A 19 0.13 -22.99 -7.28
C HIS A 19 1.30 -23.74 -6.64
N LYS A 20 1.55 -24.99 -7.07
CA LYS A 20 2.49 -25.92 -6.42
C LYS A 20 3.92 -25.39 -6.28
N ILE A 21 4.40 -24.64 -7.28
CA ILE A 21 5.78 -24.14 -7.31
C ILE A 21 5.92 -22.89 -6.44
N VAL A 22 5.00 -21.93 -6.59
CA VAL A 22 5.05 -20.61 -5.92
C VAL A 22 4.75 -20.75 -4.42
N ARG A 23 3.84 -21.64 -4.05
CA ARG A 23 3.56 -21.95 -2.65
C ARG A 23 4.79 -22.51 -1.93
N ARG A 24 5.65 -23.27 -2.61
CA ARG A 24 6.88 -23.84 -2.01
C ARG A 24 7.95 -22.78 -1.78
N SER A 25 7.99 -21.73 -2.61
CA SER A 25 8.90 -20.59 -2.44
C SER A 25 8.37 -19.54 -1.46
N TYR A 26 7.13 -19.67 -0.96
CA TYR A 26 6.57 -18.74 0.01
C TYR A 26 7.12 -19.03 1.41
N ASP A 27 7.87 -18.07 1.95
CA ASP A 27 8.44 -18.12 3.30
C ASP A 27 7.41 -17.61 4.33
N LYS A 28 6.77 -18.56 5.01
CA LYS A 28 5.75 -18.27 6.01
C LYS A 28 6.33 -17.76 7.34
N ASP A 29 7.60 -18.06 7.62
CA ASP A 29 8.22 -17.72 8.91
C ASP A 29 8.59 -16.24 8.96
N GLN A 30 8.83 -15.61 7.81
CA GLN A 30 9.07 -14.18 7.71
C GLN A 30 7.76 -13.35 7.70
N ASP A 31 6.69 -13.88 7.09
CA ASP A 31 5.38 -13.22 6.97
C ASP A 31 4.48 -13.44 8.21
N THR A 32 4.96 -13.01 9.37
CA THR A 32 4.22 -13.16 10.65
C THR A 32 3.29 -11.98 10.95
N PHE A 33 3.09 -11.05 10.02
CA PHE A 33 2.37 -9.82 10.30
C PHE A 33 0.87 -10.11 10.48
N ARG A 34 0.34 -9.72 11.64
CA ARG A 34 -1.08 -9.95 11.97
C ARG A 34 -1.95 -8.86 11.33
N HIS A 35 -2.40 -9.10 10.11
CA HIS A 35 -3.25 -8.18 9.33
C HIS A 35 -4.54 -7.75 10.05
N ILE A 36 -5.04 -8.53 11.02
CA ILE A 36 -6.19 -8.17 11.87
C ILE A 36 -5.97 -6.83 12.59
N PHE A 37 -4.72 -6.51 12.98
CA PHE A 37 -4.39 -5.23 13.60
C PHE A 37 -4.45 -4.04 12.65
N LEU A 38 -4.55 -4.26 11.34
CA LEU A 38 -4.81 -3.20 10.38
C LEU A 38 -6.30 -3.13 10.04
N VAL A 39 -6.90 -4.29 9.75
CA VAL A 39 -8.29 -4.37 9.31
C VAL A 39 -9.26 -3.86 10.39
N LEU A 40 -9.08 -4.26 11.66
CA LEU A 40 -10.00 -3.86 12.73
C LEU A 40 -9.96 -2.34 12.99
N PRO A 41 -8.78 -1.70 13.18
CA PRO A 41 -8.73 -0.24 13.33
C PRO A 41 -9.26 0.51 12.11
N CYS A 42 -8.95 0.06 10.89
CA CYS A 42 -9.48 0.71 9.68
C CYS A 42 -11.02 0.61 9.59
N LEU A 43 -11.60 -0.52 10.00
CA LEU A 43 -13.05 -0.69 10.05
C LEU A 43 -13.70 0.22 11.10
N LEU A 44 -13.13 0.26 12.30
CA LEU A 44 -13.60 1.15 13.37
C LEU A 44 -13.48 2.63 12.95
N LEU A 45 -12.36 3.01 12.34
CA LEU A 45 -12.14 4.36 11.83
C LEU A 45 -13.15 4.72 10.75
N ALA A 46 -13.47 3.81 9.82
CA ALA A 46 -14.48 4.04 8.78
C ALA A 46 -15.90 4.19 9.33
N LEU A 47 -16.23 3.53 10.45
CA LEU A 47 -17.51 3.68 11.12
C LEU A 47 -17.63 5.01 11.88
N VAL A 48 -16.53 5.49 12.48
CA VAL A 48 -16.51 6.73 13.26
C VAL A 48 -16.31 7.96 12.37
N MET A 49 -15.42 7.87 11.39
CA MET A 49 -14.99 8.96 10.51
C MET A 49 -15.44 8.69 9.08
N ASN A 50 -16.73 8.90 8.82
CA ASN A 50 -17.32 8.88 7.48
C ASN A 50 -17.93 10.25 7.14
N GLU A 51 -18.03 10.58 5.85
CA GLU A 51 -18.71 11.80 5.41
C GLU A 51 -20.24 11.66 5.56
N LYS A 52 -20.78 10.47 5.31
CA LYS A 52 -22.19 10.13 5.52
C LYS A 52 -22.31 8.70 6.04
N PHE A 53 -23.26 8.48 6.95
CA PHE A 53 -23.53 7.15 7.52
C PHE A 53 -24.38 6.29 6.58
N THR A 54 -23.93 6.13 5.33
CA THR A 54 -24.51 5.17 4.38
C THR A 54 -23.56 4.00 4.20
N PHE A 55 -24.11 2.81 3.95
CA PHE A 55 -23.30 1.60 3.80
C PHE A 55 -22.22 1.75 2.71
N GLN A 56 -22.55 2.42 1.61
CA GLN A 56 -21.62 2.66 0.51
C GLN A 56 -20.47 3.59 0.90
N GLU A 57 -20.76 4.68 1.63
CA GLU A 57 -19.73 5.63 2.08
C GLU A 57 -18.82 5.03 3.13
N VAL A 58 -19.36 4.26 4.07
CA VAL A 58 -18.56 3.52 5.06
C VAL A 58 -17.61 2.53 4.39
N LEU A 59 -18.10 1.76 3.41
CA LEU A 59 -17.24 0.83 2.66
C LEU A 59 -16.19 1.57 1.82
N TRP A 60 -16.54 2.72 1.25
CA TRP A 60 -15.61 3.55 0.49
C TRP A 60 -14.50 4.10 1.40
N ALA A 61 -14.85 4.72 2.53
CA ALA A 61 -13.89 5.20 3.53
C ALA A 61 -13.01 4.06 4.07
N PHE A 62 -13.62 2.90 4.37
CA PHE A 62 -12.89 1.71 4.78
C PHE A 62 -11.88 1.26 3.74
N SER A 63 -12.27 1.20 2.45
CA SER A 63 -11.36 0.82 1.38
C SER A 63 -10.16 1.76 1.29
N LEU A 64 -10.37 3.06 1.52
CA LEU A 64 -9.33 4.07 1.45
C LEU A 64 -8.36 4.00 2.63
N TYR A 65 -8.87 3.83 3.85
CA TYR A 65 -8.03 3.66 5.04
C TYR A 65 -7.23 2.35 4.98
N LEU A 66 -7.88 1.26 4.56
CA LEU A 66 -7.21 -0.03 4.43
C LEU A 66 -6.11 0.05 3.37
N GLU A 67 -6.35 0.71 2.25
CA GLU A 67 -5.37 0.89 1.18
C GLU A 67 -4.12 1.66 1.62
N ALA A 68 -4.26 2.67 2.49
CA ALA A 68 -3.12 3.41 3.02
C ALA A 68 -2.17 2.53 3.83
N VAL A 69 -2.70 1.57 4.59
CA VAL A 69 -1.92 0.69 5.48
C VAL A 69 -1.64 -0.70 4.90
N ALA A 70 -2.28 -1.08 3.80
CA ALA A 70 -2.20 -2.42 3.22
C ALA A 70 -0.78 -2.84 2.79
N ILE A 71 0.12 -1.85 2.57
CA ILE A 71 1.51 -2.12 2.20
C ILE A 71 2.39 -2.49 3.40
N LEU A 72 1.98 -2.18 4.63
CA LEU A 72 2.77 -2.41 5.85
C LEU A 72 3.29 -3.85 6.01
N PRO A 73 2.48 -4.92 5.83
CA PRO A 73 2.97 -6.29 5.95
C PRO A 73 4.13 -6.58 4.99
N GLN A 74 4.03 -6.07 3.75
CA GLN A 74 5.06 -6.23 2.74
C GLN A 74 6.34 -5.46 3.10
N LEU A 75 6.22 -4.23 3.63
CA LEU A 75 7.39 -3.45 4.07
C LEU A 75 8.09 -4.13 5.25
N VAL A 76 7.35 -4.63 6.23
CA VAL A 76 7.89 -5.37 7.38
C VAL A 76 8.58 -6.65 6.93
N LEU A 77 8.00 -7.37 5.95
CA LEU A 77 8.61 -8.55 5.36
C LEU A 77 9.98 -8.20 4.72
N LEU A 78 10.03 -7.10 3.96
CA LEU A 78 11.27 -6.64 3.32
C LEU A 78 12.34 -6.22 4.35
N GLN A 79 11.93 -5.60 5.45
CA GLN A 79 12.82 -5.26 6.58
C GLN A 79 13.44 -6.51 7.22
N ARG A 80 12.65 -7.57 7.40
CA ARG A 80 13.12 -8.82 8.02
C ARG A 80 14.01 -9.66 7.12
N THR A 81 13.66 -9.77 5.84
CA THR A 81 14.44 -10.56 4.87
C THR A 81 15.82 -9.96 4.61
N ARG A 82 16.00 -8.64 4.83
CA ARG A 82 17.24 -7.86 4.64
C ARG A 82 17.85 -7.88 3.25
N ASN A 83 17.50 -8.81 2.37
CA ASN A 83 17.96 -8.89 0.99
C ASN A 83 16.75 -8.70 0.08
N ILE A 84 16.64 -7.51 -0.50
CA ILE A 84 15.52 -7.17 -1.38
C ILE A 84 15.99 -7.32 -2.83
N ASP A 85 15.32 -8.19 -3.58
CA ASP A 85 15.58 -8.35 -5.00
C ASP A 85 15.25 -7.06 -5.76
N ASN A 86 16.06 -6.74 -6.77
CA ASN A 86 15.87 -5.54 -7.59
C ASN A 86 14.46 -5.45 -8.18
N LEU A 87 13.88 -6.58 -8.61
CA LEU A 87 12.52 -6.63 -9.15
C LEU A 87 11.47 -6.22 -8.11
N THR A 88 11.59 -6.73 -6.88
CA THR A 88 10.70 -6.38 -5.77
C THR A 88 10.85 -4.92 -5.37
N GLY A 89 12.09 -4.41 -5.34
CA GLY A 89 12.37 -3.00 -5.11
C GLY A 89 11.70 -2.08 -6.15
N GLN A 90 11.87 -2.41 -7.44
CA GLN A 90 11.24 -1.68 -8.54
C GLN A 90 9.71 -1.76 -8.50
N TYR A 91 9.13 -2.90 -8.12
CA TYR A 91 7.68 -3.05 -7.95
C TYR A 91 7.13 -2.10 -6.88
N VAL A 92 7.74 -2.10 -5.68
CA VAL A 92 7.33 -1.21 -4.59
C VAL A 92 7.55 0.26 -4.98
N PHE A 93 8.64 0.56 -5.69
CA PHE A 93 8.92 1.90 -6.20
C PHE A 93 7.83 2.40 -7.15
N LEU A 94 7.45 1.59 -8.16
CA LEU A 94 6.40 1.93 -9.12
C LEU A 94 5.04 2.10 -8.44
N LEU A 95 4.73 1.24 -7.46
CA LEU A 95 3.51 1.31 -6.69
C LEU A 95 3.42 2.62 -5.89
N GLY A 96 4.52 3.04 -5.25
CA GLY A 96 4.59 4.32 -4.56
C GLY A 96 4.58 5.52 -5.52
N ALA A 97 5.24 5.43 -6.67
CA ALA A 97 5.27 6.48 -7.69
C ALA A 97 3.86 6.75 -8.25
N TYR A 98 3.10 5.68 -8.54
CA TYR A 98 1.68 5.77 -8.90
C TYR A 98 0.87 6.57 -7.86
N ARG A 99 1.14 6.39 -6.55
CA ARG A 99 0.47 7.14 -5.49
C ARG A 99 0.88 8.60 -5.42
N ALA A 100 2.17 8.89 -5.57
CA ALA A 100 2.65 10.27 -5.62
C ALA A 100 1.98 11.05 -6.75
N LEU A 101 1.81 10.43 -7.93
CA LEU A 101 1.08 11.03 -9.05
C LEU A 101 -0.40 11.29 -8.74
N TYR A 102 -1.05 10.44 -7.92
CA TYR A 102 -2.42 10.68 -7.45
C TYR A 102 -2.51 11.92 -6.55
N ILE A 103 -1.55 12.11 -5.63
CA ILE A 103 -1.51 13.31 -4.79
C ILE A 103 -1.32 14.56 -5.65
N LEU A 104 -0.42 14.53 -6.63
CA LEU A 104 -0.25 15.62 -7.59
C LEU A 104 -1.54 15.89 -8.36
N ASN A 105 -2.28 14.85 -8.75
CA ASN A 105 -3.57 15.00 -9.38
C ASN A 105 -4.60 15.66 -8.44
N TRP A 106 -4.64 15.30 -7.16
CA TRP A 106 -5.55 15.94 -6.20
C TRP A 106 -5.19 17.41 -5.95
N ILE A 107 -3.91 17.76 -5.88
CA ILE A 107 -3.44 19.15 -5.83
C ILE A 107 -3.93 19.90 -7.05
N TYR A 108 -3.74 19.34 -8.25
CA TYR A 108 -4.21 19.96 -9.48
C TYR A 108 -5.74 20.18 -9.46
N ARG A 109 -6.52 19.17 -9.09
CA ARG A 109 -7.98 19.25 -9.02
C ARG A 109 -8.47 20.25 -7.98
N TYR A 110 -7.77 20.39 -6.85
CA TYR A 110 -8.09 21.40 -5.84
C TYR A 110 -7.98 22.83 -6.38
N PHE A 111 -7.03 23.11 -7.28
CA PHE A 111 -6.89 24.42 -7.90
C PHE A 111 -7.86 24.66 -9.07
N THR A 112 -8.26 23.61 -9.80
CA THR A 112 -9.09 23.75 -11.00
C THR A 112 -10.60 23.58 -10.76
N GLU A 113 -11.00 22.80 -9.75
CA GLU A 113 -12.42 22.50 -9.47
C GLU A 113 -12.91 23.25 -8.21
N PRO A 114 -13.95 24.11 -8.33
CA PRO A 114 -14.54 24.75 -7.16
C PRO A 114 -15.23 23.71 -6.26
N HIS A 115 -14.94 23.75 -4.95
CA HIS A 115 -15.48 22.88 -3.89
C HIS A 115 -14.98 21.41 -3.84
N TYR A 116 -13.86 21.06 -4.47
CA TYR A 116 -13.29 19.71 -4.38
C TYR A 116 -12.41 19.53 -3.11
N VAL A 117 -13.03 19.20 -1.97
CA VAL A 117 -12.30 18.92 -0.71
C VAL A 117 -12.81 17.64 -0.04
N HIS A 118 -12.30 16.49 -0.47
CA HIS A 118 -12.47 15.22 0.25
C HIS A 118 -11.33 15.04 1.26
N TRP A 119 -11.51 15.55 2.47
CA TRP A 119 -10.47 15.51 3.50
C TRP A 119 -9.99 14.07 3.82
N ILE A 120 -10.88 13.07 3.71
CA ILE A 120 -10.54 11.64 3.92
C ILE A 120 -9.49 11.17 2.90
N THR A 121 -9.60 11.57 1.63
CA THR A 121 -8.62 11.19 0.59
C THR A 121 -7.26 11.81 0.83
N TRP A 122 -7.24 13.08 1.27
CA TRP A 122 -5.99 13.79 1.56
C TRP A 122 -5.25 13.18 2.75
N ILE A 123 -5.95 12.92 3.86
CA ILE A 123 -5.33 12.32 5.05
C ILE A 123 -4.83 10.92 4.72
N SER A 124 -5.67 10.08 4.09
CA SER A 124 -5.29 8.71 3.77
C SER A 124 -4.10 8.65 2.81
N GLY A 125 -4.10 9.50 1.78
CA GLY A 125 -2.97 9.58 0.85
C GLY A 125 -1.69 10.11 1.50
N LEU A 126 -1.79 11.08 2.41
CA LEU A 126 -0.64 11.59 3.16
C LEU A 126 -0.02 10.49 4.04
N VAL A 127 -0.85 9.76 4.80
CA VAL A 127 -0.41 8.61 5.60
C VAL A 127 0.29 7.58 4.71
N GLN A 128 -0.33 7.24 3.57
CA GLN A 128 0.24 6.29 2.63
C GLN A 128 1.61 6.76 2.09
N THR A 129 1.73 8.01 1.69
CA THR A 129 3.00 8.57 1.19
C THR A 129 4.08 8.63 2.25
N LEU A 130 3.75 8.93 3.51
CA LEU A 130 4.71 8.87 4.60
C LEU A 130 5.25 7.46 4.81
N LEU A 131 4.40 6.44 4.73
CA LEU A 131 4.83 5.04 4.81
C LEU A 131 5.77 4.65 3.66
N TYR A 132 5.53 5.15 2.45
CA TYR A 132 6.43 4.94 1.32
C TYR A 132 7.71 5.79 1.39
N ALA A 133 7.68 6.95 2.05
CA ALA A 133 8.82 7.87 2.10
C ALA A 133 10.04 7.23 2.77
N ASP A 134 9.82 6.47 3.85
CA ASP A 134 10.89 5.72 4.53
C ASP A 134 11.52 4.68 3.59
N PHE A 135 10.69 3.90 2.88
CA PHE A 135 11.17 2.96 1.87
C PHE A 135 11.93 3.65 0.73
N PHE A 136 11.40 4.76 0.22
CA PHE A 136 12.03 5.51 -0.87
C PHE A 136 13.40 6.04 -0.46
N TYR A 137 13.56 6.52 0.77
CA TYR A 137 14.83 7.00 1.27
C TYR A 137 15.93 5.93 1.16
N TYR A 138 15.68 4.73 1.68
CA TYR A 138 16.63 3.62 1.59
C TYR A 138 16.81 3.12 0.15
N TYR A 139 15.72 3.10 -0.64
CA TYR A 139 15.78 2.73 -2.05
C TYR A 139 16.71 3.65 -2.86
N PHE A 140 16.57 4.97 -2.73
CA PHE A 140 17.41 5.93 -3.42
C PHE A 140 18.86 5.89 -2.94
N HIS A 141 19.08 5.67 -1.64
CA HIS A 141 20.42 5.51 -1.08
C HIS A 141 21.14 4.29 -1.68
N SER A 142 20.48 3.13 -1.67
CA SER A 142 20.99 1.89 -2.25
C SER A 142 21.22 2.01 -3.76
N TRP A 143 20.30 2.64 -4.49
CA TRP A 143 20.43 2.87 -5.94
C TRP A 143 21.62 3.77 -6.28
N LYS A 144 21.82 4.87 -5.53
CA LYS A 144 22.93 5.80 -5.75
C LYS A 144 24.29 5.16 -5.48
N ASN A 145 24.37 4.27 -4.49
CA ASN A 145 25.61 3.61 -4.10
C ASN A 145 25.87 2.28 -4.84
N ASN A 146 24.94 1.84 -5.70
CA ASN A 146 24.94 0.50 -6.32
C ASN A 146 25.07 -0.65 -5.31
N GLU A 147 24.58 -0.43 -4.08
CA GLU A 147 24.57 -1.44 -3.02
C GLU A 147 23.23 -2.15 -3.01
N LYS A 148 23.19 -3.38 -2.47
CA LYS A 148 21.91 -4.08 -2.28
C LYS A 148 21.03 -3.31 -1.30
N LEU A 149 19.73 -3.29 -1.55
CA LEU A 149 18.80 -2.59 -0.69
C LEU A 149 18.65 -3.32 0.64
N HIS A 150 19.14 -2.67 1.70
CA HIS A 150 18.99 -3.08 3.08
C HIS A 150 18.13 -2.06 3.80
N LEU A 151 17.01 -2.50 4.36
CA LEU A 151 16.21 -1.68 5.26
C LEU A 151 16.71 -1.91 6.70
N PRO A 152 16.78 -0.86 7.55
CA PRO A 152 17.13 -1.03 8.95
C PRO A 152 16.05 -1.82 9.69
N ALA A 153 16.49 -2.54 10.72
CA ALA A 153 15.66 -3.42 11.56
C ALA A 153 14.88 -2.64 12.61
#